data_AF-A0A972XE20-F1
#
_entry.id   AF-A0A972XE20-F1
#
_cell.length_a   1.000
_cell.length_b   1.000
_cell.length_c   1.000
_cell.angle_alpha   90.00
_cell.angle_beta   90.00
_cell.angle_gamma   90.00
#
_symmetry.space_group_name_H-M   'P 1'
#
loop_
_entity.id
_entity.type
_entity.pdbx_description
1 polymer ?
#
loop_
_entity_poly.entity_id
_entity_poly.type
_entity_poly.pdbx_seq_one_letter_code
_entity_poly.pdbx_strand_id
1 'polypeptide(L)'
;MSPPPTSPAPELLGSSNNPVDNNVCDTGLQYSCGDPGPGGGIVFYATSTSFPCEANLESTCNFLEAAQNGWNGKEVKCPSGCDGTHYNGNGGTTSDYGAVGAGTGTGSAYCSGMGEHDAIPAANSTAIGTGYQNTTAMVQNCVSNNAGNAARAYSGGGMTDWSLPSSGELAALQNAPNVQSIGGIAGAYYWSSTQSSGSENADMMQFLNGTWSTDPKSSSHGARPVRTF
;
A
#
# COMPACT_ATOMS: atom_id res chain seq x y z
N MET A 1 54.49 22.00 2.79
CA MET A 1 53.19 22.20 3.47
C MET A 1 52.17 21.45 2.65
N SER A 2 51.68 20.31 3.14
CA SER A 2 50.68 19.49 2.44
C SER A 2 49.29 20.12 2.63
N PRO A 3 48.40 20.08 1.61
CA PRO A 3 47.02 20.54 1.79
C PRO A 3 46.28 19.61 2.78
N PRO A 4 45.27 20.13 3.50
CA PRO A 4 44.49 19.32 4.42
C PRO A 4 43.67 18.27 3.64
N PRO A 5 43.41 17.08 4.20
CA PRO A 5 42.49 16.14 3.59
C PRO A 5 41.11 16.78 3.52
N THR A 6 40.57 16.89 2.31
CA THR A 6 39.20 17.32 2.06
C THR A 6 38.28 16.22 2.58
N SER A 7 37.67 16.44 3.75
CA SER A 7 36.49 15.70 4.15
C SER A 7 35.38 16.01 3.15
N PRO A 8 34.77 15.03 2.46
CA PRO A 8 33.50 15.29 1.81
C PRO A 8 32.50 15.69 2.90
N ALA A 9 31.76 16.77 2.66
CA ALA A 9 30.60 17.13 3.47
C ALA A 9 29.60 15.95 3.45
N PRO A 10 28.85 15.71 4.54
CA PRO A 10 27.76 14.75 4.49
C PRO A 10 26.82 15.15 3.36
N GLU A 11 26.58 14.21 2.46
CA GLU A 11 25.66 14.41 1.34
C GLU A 11 24.29 14.79 1.92
N LEU A 12 23.80 15.97 1.54
CA LEU A 12 22.47 16.43 1.91
C LEU A 12 21.47 15.49 1.22
N LEU A 13 20.91 14.55 1.99
CA LEU A 13 19.83 13.67 1.53
C LEU A 13 18.59 14.51 1.24
N GLY A 14 18.44 14.87 -0.03
CA GLY A 14 17.24 15.50 -0.56
C GLY A 14 17.21 15.38 -2.08
N SER A 15 16.21 14.64 -2.58
CA SER A 15 15.70 14.64 -3.97
C SER A 15 15.93 13.38 -4.83
N SER A 16 15.94 12.19 -4.25
CA SER A 16 15.65 10.95 -5.00
C SER A 16 14.61 10.09 -4.28
N ASN A 17 13.36 10.56 -4.22
CA ASN A 17 12.23 9.71 -3.83
C ASN A 17 11.81 8.78 -4.98
N ASN A 18 12.76 7.99 -5.49
CA ASN A 18 12.43 6.82 -6.29
C ASN A 18 13.08 5.61 -5.61
N PRO A 19 12.29 4.74 -4.94
CA PRO A 19 12.84 3.61 -4.18
C PRO A 19 13.51 2.64 -5.15
N VAL A 20 14.83 2.51 -5.01
CA VAL A 20 15.68 1.66 -5.83
C VAL A 20 15.49 0.22 -5.34
N ASP A 21 14.76 -0.56 -6.15
CA ASP A 21 14.38 -1.97 -5.98
C ASP A 21 13.18 -2.29 -5.08
N ASN A 22 12.00 -1.91 -5.57
CA ASN A 22 10.70 -2.30 -5.01
C ASN A 22 10.12 -3.57 -5.67
N ASN A 23 10.88 -4.30 -6.51
CA ASN A 23 10.38 -5.48 -7.22
C ASN A 23 11.14 -6.75 -6.80
N VAL A 24 11.00 -7.15 -5.54
CA VAL A 24 11.75 -8.28 -5.00
C VAL A 24 10.85 -9.51 -4.81
N CYS A 25 11.16 -10.55 -5.57
CA CYS A 25 10.56 -11.88 -5.50
C CYS A 25 11.65 -12.94 -5.60
N ASP A 26 12.54 -12.94 -4.61
CA ASP A 26 13.65 -13.88 -4.50
C ASP A 26 13.13 -15.33 -4.50
N THR A 27 13.86 -16.23 -5.16
CA THR A 27 13.48 -17.65 -5.26
C THR A 27 14.13 -18.48 -4.16
N GLY A 28 13.51 -19.62 -3.81
CA GLY A 28 14.05 -20.54 -2.79
C GLY A 28 13.82 -20.12 -1.34
N LEU A 29 12.96 -19.13 -1.11
CA LEU A 29 12.49 -18.73 0.21
C LEU A 29 11.30 -19.58 0.68
N GLN A 30 10.94 -19.45 1.96
CA GLN A 30 9.80 -20.15 2.55
C GLN A 30 8.48 -19.85 1.83
N TYR A 31 8.31 -18.60 1.36
CA TYR A 31 7.16 -18.17 0.59
C TYR A 31 7.63 -17.52 -0.71
N SER A 32 6.93 -17.81 -1.80
CA SER A 32 7.22 -17.25 -3.12
C SER A 32 6.11 -16.28 -3.55
N CYS A 33 6.45 -15.27 -4.32
CA CYS A 33 5.45 -14.36 -4.88
C CYS A 33 4.42 -15.12 -5.73
N GLY A 34 3.15 -14.81 -5.53
CA GLY A 34 2.01 -15.50 -6.14
C GLY A 34 1.41 -16.62 -5.29
N ASP A 35 2.14 -17.12 -4.28
CA ASP A 35 1.62 -18.14 -3.37
C ASP A 35 0.76 -17.54 -2.25
N PRO A 36 -0.15 -18.34 -1.65
CA PRO A 36 -0.85 -17.94 -0.44
C PRO A 36 0.11 -17.72 0.74
N GLY A 37 0.00 -16.56 1.39
CA GLY A 37 0.69 -16.25 2.64
C GLY A 37 -0.06 -16.76 3.88
N PRO A 38 0.54 -16.60 5.08
CA PRO A 38 -0.03 -17.11 6.32
C PRO A 38 -1.34 -16.42 6.74
N GLY A 39 -1.61 -15.20 6.28
CA GLY A 39 -2.89 -14.51 6.46
C GLY A 39 -3.93 -14.87 5.39
N GLY A 40 -3.61 -15.80 4.48
CA GLY A 40 -4.48 -16.15 3.36
C GLY A 40 -4.56 -15.08 2.27
N GLY A 41 -3.65 -14.09 2.30
CA GLY A 41 -3.42 -13.19 1.19
C GLY A 41 -2.51 -13.83 0.13
N ILE A 42 -2.18 -13.08 -0.91
CA ILE A 42 -1.19 -13.49 -1.92
C ILE A 42 0.11 -12.74 -1.66
N VAL A 43 1.21 -13.49 -1.57
CA VAL A 43 2.55 -12.92 -1.40
C VAL A 43 2.93 -12.15 -2.65
N PHE A 44 3.34 -10.89 -2.48
CA PHE A 44 3.71 -10.00 -3.59
C PHE A 44 5.12 -9.45 -3.48
N TYR A 45 5.74 -9.61 -2.31
CA TYR A 45 7.12 -9.24 -2.06
C TYR A 45 7.76 -10.33 -1.20
N ALA A 46 8.93 -10.82 -1.61
CA ALA A 46 9.69 -11.84 -0.91
C ALA A 46 11.18 -11.57 -1.12
N THR A 47 11.93 -11.35 -0.04
CA THR A 47 13.35 -11.01 -0.10
C THR A 47 14.18 -11.89 0.83
N SER A 48 15.40 -12.22 0.40
CA SER A 48 16.40 -12.91 1.22
C SER A 48 17.02 -12.02 2.30
N THR A 49 16.92 -10.69 2.14
CA THR A 49 17.44 -9.72 3.11
C THR A 49 16.28 -9.14 3.92
N SER A 50 16.29 -9.36 5.23
CA SER A 50 15.21 -8.91 6.11
C SER A 50 15.15 -7.38 6.22
N PHE A 51 13.94 -6.84 6.40
CA PHE A 51 13.68 -5.41 6.61
C PHE A 51 12.92 -5.16 7.92
N PRO A 52 13.06 -3.97 8.54
CA PRO A 52 12.29 -3.61 9.74
C PRO A 52 10.78 -3.52 9.47
N CYS A 53 9.94 -4.03 10.37
CA CYS A 53 8.49 -4.06 10.20
C CYS A 53 7.71 -3.85 11.52
N GLU A 54 6.39 -3.92 11.46
CA GLU A 54 5.45 -3.70 12.56
C GLU A 54 5.39 -2.23 13.06
N ALA A 55 4.79 -2.00 14.24
CA ALA A 55 4.48 -0.65 14.75
C ALA A 55 5.74 0.20 15.01
N ASN A 56 6.77 -0.43 15.57
CA ASN A 56 7.96 0.25 16.07
C ASN A 56 9.20 0.01 15.21
N LEU A 57 9.09 -0.80 14.15
CA LEU A 57 10.24 -1.19 13.30
C LEU A 57 11.34 -1.93 14.08
N GLU A 58 10.96 -2.63 15.16
CA GLU A 58 11.87 -3.42 16.01
C GLU A 58 11.92 -4.90 15.61
N SER A 59 10.89 -5.37 14.90
CA SER A 59 10.82 -6.69 14.30
C SER A 59 11.40 -6.68 12.89
N THR A 60 11.83 -7.84 12.41
CA THR A 60 12.34 -8.01 11.04
C THR A 60 11.47 -8.97 10.26
N CYS A 61 11.09 -8.58 9.05
CA CYS A 61 10.25 -9.35 8.13
C CYS A 61 10.98 -9.60 6.81
N ASN A 62 10.50 -10.56 6.04
CA ASN A 62 11.03 -10.89 4.72
C ASN A 62 9.94 -10.89 3.64
N PHE A 63 8.67 -10.86 4.03
CA PHE A 63 7.56 -11.08 3.13
C PHE A 63 6.48 -10.01 3.29
N LEU A 64 5.79 -9.71 2.19
CA LEU A 64 4.50 -9.04 2.23
C LEU A 64 3.46 -9.83 1.45
N GLU A 65 2.27 -9.94 2.04
CA GLU A 65 1.07 -10.44 1.36
C GLU A 65 0.01 -9.34 1.27
N ALA A 66 -0.80 -9.40 0.21
CA ALA A 66 -1.94 -8.53 0.01
C ALA A 66 -3.24 -9.33 0.13
N ALA A 67 -4.26 -8.71 0.71
CA ALA A 67 -5.58 -9.31 0.84
C ALA A 67 -6.14 -9.70 -0.53
N GLN A 68 -6.87 -10.82 -0.60
CA GLN A 68 -7.46 -11.35 -1.84
C GLN A 68 -8.71 -10.59 -2.31
N ASN A 69 -9.29 -11.00 -3.45
CA ASN A 69 -10.54 -10.46 -3.99
C ASN A 69 -11.66 -10.56 -2.93
N GLY A 70 -12.46 -9.51 -2.78
CA GLY A 70 -13.59 -9.51 -1.85
C GLY A 70 -13.24 -9.29 -0.38
N TRP A 71 -12.01 -8.83 -0.08
CA TRP A 71 -11.57 -8.49 1.28
C TRP A 71 -12.52 -7.52 2.02
N ASN A 72 -13.23 -6.66 1.29
CA ASN A 72 -14.22 -5.71 1.83
C ASN A 72 -15.66 -6.27 1.81
N GLY A 73 -15.84 -7.59 1.77
CA GLY A 73 -17.14 -8.25 1.89
C GLY A 73 -17.94 -8.35 0.58
N LYS A 74 -17.38 -7.94 -0.56
CA LYS A 74 -17.98 -8.11 -1.89
C LYS A 74 -17.00 -8.80 -2.83
N GLU A 75 -17.09 -10.12 -2.95
CA GLU A 75 -16.39 -10.83 -4.02
C GLU A 75 -16.96 -10.37 -5.36
N VAL A 76 -16.13 -9.74 -6.20
CA VAL A 76 -16.54 -9.42 -7.56
C VAL A 76 -16.19 -10.59 -8.45
N LYS A 77 -17.23 -11.31 -8.86
CA LYS A 77 -17.16 -12.35 -9.89
C LYS A 77 -17.22 -11.68 -11.25
N CYS A 78 -16.08 -11.57 -11.92
CA CYS A 78 -16.04 -11.14 -13.31
C CYS A 78 -16.86 -12.10 -14.20
N PRO A 79 -17.86 -11.63 -14.97
CA PRO A 79 -18.49 -12.44 -16.00
C PRO A 79 -17.46 -12.69 -17.12
N SER A 80 -17.03 -13.95 -17.29
CA SER A 80 -16.27 -14.49 -18.43
C SER A 80 -15.26 -13.52 -19.10
N GLY A 81 -14.01 -13.47 -18.63
CA GLY A 81 -12.91 -12.89 -19.41
C GLY A 81 -11.99 -11.86 -18.73
N CYS A 82 -11.94 -11.78 -17.40
CA CYS A 82 -10.92 -10.98 -16.73
C CYS A 82 -9.57 -11.71 -16.72
N ASP A 83 -8.81 -11.57 -17.81
CA ASP A 83 -7.36 -11.83 -17.87
C ASP A 83 -6.59 -10.57 -17.43
N GLY A 84 -6.84 -10.08 -16.21
CA GLY A 84 -6.05 -9.02 -15.57
C GLY A 84 -5.86 -7.69 -16.32
N THR A 85 -6.46 -7.46 -17.48
CA THR A 85 -6.02 -6.39 -18.39
C THR A 85 -7.14 -5.54 -18.95
N HIS A 86 -8.41 -5.89 -18.70
CA HIS A 86 -9.52 -5.17 -19.31
C HIS A 86 -10.66 -4.94 -18.33
N TYR A 87 -10.71 -3.73 -17.77
CA TYR A 87 -11.99 -3.03 -17.75
C TYR A 87 -11.96 -1.96 -18.85
N ASN A 88 -12.64 -2.25 -19.96
CA ASN A 88 -12.90 -1.34 -21.07
C ASN A 88 -13.77 -0.17 -20.58
N GLY A 89 -13.16 0.90 -20.09
CA GLY A 89 -13.73 2.26 -20.03
C GLY A 89 -15.03 2.49 -19.23
N ASN A 90 -15.63 1.49 -18.59
CA ASN A 90 -16.93 1.59 -17.92
C ASN A 90 -16.87 1.15 -16.44
N GLY A 91 -15.96 1.75 -15.65
CA GLY A 91 -15.48 1.30 -14.33
C GLY A 91 -16.50 0.97 -13.23
N GLY A 92 -17.24 -0.15 -13.35
CA GLY A 92 -18.33 -0.47 -12.44
C GLY A 92 -18.17 -1.67 -11.51
N THR A 93 -17.23 -2.60 -11.71
CA THR A 93 -17.20 -3.84 -10.91
C THR A 93 -15.78 -4.39 -10.69
N THR A 94 -15.12 -3.96 -9.61
CA THR A 94 -14.09 -4.75 -8.92
C THR A 94 -14.38 -4.70 -7.42
N SER A 95 -13.89 -5.68 -6.65
CA SER A 95 -14.10 -5.69 -5.19
C SER A 95 -13.41 -4.51 -4.53
N ASP A 96 -12.36 -3.96 -5.13
CA ASP A 96 -11.65 -2.79 -4.63
C ASP A 96 -12.28 -1.45 -4.96
N TYR A 97 -13.25 -1.42 -5.89
CA TYR A 97 -13.83 -0.17 -6.35
C TYR A 97 -14.79 0.38 -5.31
N GLY A 98 -14.28 1.36 -4.58
CA GLY A 98 -15.07 2.41 -3.97
C GLY A 98 -15.19 3.60 -4.94
N ALA A 99 -16.40 3.94 -5.38
CA ALA A 99 -16.71 4.45 -6.71
C ALA A 99 -16.44 5.94 -7.02
N VAL A 100 -16.19 6.17 -8.31
CA VAL A 100 -17.13 6.92 -9.17
C VAL A 100 -17.36 6.15 -10.49
N GLY A 101 -18.62 5.77 -10.76
CA GLY A 101 -19.05 5.17 -12.03
C GLY A 101 -19.80 3.83 -11.93
N ALA A 102 -21.04 3.83 -11.42
CA ALA A 102 -21.98 2.70 -11.48
C ALA A 102 -21.52 1.36 -10.86
N GLY A 103 -21.21 1.38 -9.56
CA GLY A 103 -21.07 0.22 -8.67
C GLY A 103 -21.31 0.66 -7.22
N THR A 104 -21.98 -0.16 -6.40
CA THR A 104 -22.53 0.23 -5.09
C THR A 104 -21.52 0.18 -3.91
N GLY A 105 -20.27 0.60 -4.08
CA GLY A 105 -19.25 0.67 -3.00
C GLY A 105 -18.59 2.04 -2.95
N THR A 106 -18.31 2.60 -1.77
CA THR A 106 -17.70 3.92 -1.55
C THR A 106 -16.21 3.78 -1.24
N GLY A 107 -15.36 4.61 -1.86
CA GLY A 107 -13.93 4.67 -1.50
C GLY A 107 -13.76 5.14 -0.05
N SER A 108 -12.56 5.05 0.49
CA SER A 108 -12.27 5.56 1.83
C SER A 108 -11.47 6.85 1.74
N ALA A 109 -11.81 7.82 2.58
CA ALA A 109 -10.92 8.95 2.83
C ALA A 109 -9.60 8.44 3.40
N TYR A 110 -8.48 9.07 3.06
CA TYR A 110 -7.22 8.83 3.76
C TYR A 110 -7.35 9.28 5.22
N CYS A 111 -7.96 10.45 5.43
CA CYS A 111 -8.31 11.03 6.73
C CYS A 111 -9.44 12.04 6.50
N SER A 112 -10.49 12.02 7.32
CA SER A 112 -11.57 13.02 7.25
C SER A 112 -11.83 13.66 8.61
N GLY A 113 -12.33 14.89 8.62
CA GLY A 113 -12.60 15.63 9.85
C GLY A 113 -11.31 16.05 10.57
N MET A 114 -11.19 15.78 11.87
CA MET A 114 -9.96 16.10 12.60
C MET A 114 -8.77 15.33 12.00
N GLY A 115 -7.71 16.06 11.64
CA GLY A 115 -6.51 15.49 11.01
C GLY A 115 -6.44 15.59 9.48
N GLU A 116 -7.53 15.96 8.79
CA GLU A 116 -7.54 16.02 7.31
C GLU A 116 -6.69 17.17 6.75
N HIS A 117 -6.46 18.22 7.55
CA HIS A 117 -5.60 19.36 7.24
C HIS A 117 -4.33 19.40 8.10
N ASP A 118 -4.06 18.37 8.91
CA ASP A 118 -2.92 18.31 9.81
C ASP A 118 -1.88 17.30 9.33
N ALA A 119 -0.61 17.59 9.58
CA ALA A 119 0.43 16.60 9.39
C ALA A 119 0.26 15.51 10.44
N ILE A 120 0.14 14.25 10.02
CA ILE A 120 0.00 13.09 10.91
C ILE A 120 1.41 12.63 11.30
N PRO A 121 1.84 12.79 12.56
CA PRO A 121 3.18 12.37 12.96
C PRO A 121 3.42 10.88 12.65
N ALA A 122 4.58 10.54 12.11
CA ALA A 122 4.98 9.16 11.76
C ALA A 122 4.14 8.46 10.65
N ALA A 123 3.37 9.21 9.85
CA ALA A 123 2.67 8.67 8.68
C ALA A 123 3.33 9.06 7.33
N ASN A 124 4.61 9.44 7.32
CA ASN A 124 5.33 9.91 6.12
C ASN A 124 6.45 8.97 5.65
N SER A 125 6.57 7.78 6.26
CA SER A 125 7.61 6.84 5.86
C SER A 125 7.22 6.15 4.55
N THR A 126 8.19 5.93 3.68
CA THR A 126 8.00 5.33 2.35
C THR A 126 8.60 3.93 2.25
N ALA A 127 9.40 3.50 3.22
CA ALA A 127 10.17 2.27 3.11
C ALA A 127 9.28 1.00 3.17
N ILE A 128 9.78 -0.09 2.60
CA ILE A 128 9.20 -1.43 2.78
C ILE A 128 9.21 -1.76 4.29
N GLY A 129 8.09 -2.28 4.79
CA GLY A 129 7.88 -2.63 6.20
C GLY A 129 7.22 -1.52 7.03
N THR A 130 7.05 -0.32 6.48
CA THR A 130 6.56 0.85 7.24
C THR A 130 5.06 1.11 7.13
N GLY A 131 4.33 0.36 6.30
CA GLY A 131 2.88 0.51 6.16
C GLY A 131 2.13 0.32 7.46
N TYR A 132 2.56 -0.63 8.30
CA TYR A 132 1.97 -0.86 9.62
C TYR A 132 2.13 0.35 10.54
N GLN A 133 3.34 0.91 10.64
CA GLN A 133 3.62 2.10 11.47
C GLN A 133 2.79 3.29 11.00
N ASN A 134 2.85 3.60 9.70
CA ASN A 134 2.09 4.70 9.10
C ASN A 134 0.59 4.53 9.35
N THR A 135 0.04 3.34 9.10
CA THR A 135 -1.39 3.05 9.32
C THR A 135 -1.77 3.20 10.79
N THR A 136 -0.89 2.83 11.72
CA THR A 136 -1.12 3.01 13.15
C THR A 136 -1.22 4.49 13.51
N ALA A 137 -0.32 5.32 12.99
CA ALA A 137 -0.39 6.76 13.15
C ALA A 137 -1.66 7.36 12.54
N MET A 138 -2.07 6.93 11.35
CA MET A 138 -3.32 7.36 10.73
C MET A 138 -4.54 7.05 11.60
N VAL A 139 -4.67 5.81 12.08
CA VAL A 139 -5.81 5.37 12.90
C VAL A 139 -5.89 6.12 14.24
N GLN A 140 -4.76 6.55 14.79
CA GLN A 140 -4.72 7.33 16.03
C GLN A 140 -5.08 8.81 15.85
N ASN A 141 -4.84 9.38 14.67
CA ASN A 141 -4.96 10.83 14.44
C ASN A 141 -6.16 11.23 13.56
N CYS A 142 -6.81 10.26 12.92
CA CYS A 142 -7.96 10.48 12.04
C CYS A 142 -9.25 9.93 12.65
N VAL A 143 -10.40 10.50 12.27
CA VAL A 143 -11.71 9.96 12.67
C VAL A 143 -11.91 8.51 12.16
N SER A 144 -12.85 7.81 12.80
CA SER A 144 -13.27 6.47 12.41
C SER A 144 -13.92 6.48 11.01
N ASN A 145 -13.61 5.47 10.19
CA ASN A 145 -13.99 5.31 8.76
C ASN A 145 -13.03 5.91 7.71
N ASN A 146 -11.72 5.71 7.89
CA ASN A 146 -10.68 6.01 6.90
C ASN A 146 -10.06 4.74 6.29
N ALA A 147 -9.23 4.90 5.26
CA ALA A 147 -8.59 3.80 4.53
C ALA A 147 -7.73 2.89 5.43
N GLY A 148 -7.04 3.48 6.42
CA GLY A 148 -6.26 2.73 7.41
C GLY A 148 -7.15 1.87 8.31
N ASN A 149 -8.27 2.41 8.78
CA ASN A 149 -9.28 1.66 9.53
C ASN A 149 -9.89 0.52 8.71
N ALA A 150 -10.18 0.76 7.42
CA ALA A 150 -10.68 -0.28 6.52
C ALA A 150 -9.68 -1.43 6.35
N ALA A 151 -8.39 -1.10 6.19
CA ALA A 151 -7.34 -2.12 6.10
C ALA A 151 -7.19 -2.92 7.41
N ARG A 152 -7.24 -2.24 8.57
CA ARG A 152 -7.15 -2.85 9.90
C ARG A 152 -8.34 -3.74 10.25
N ALA A 153 -9.52 -3.44 9.71
CA ALA A 153 -10.73 -4.22 9.93
C ALA A 153 -10.72 -5.57 9.17
N TYR A 154 -9.87 -5.71 8.15
CA TYR A 154 -9.73 -6.98 7.45
C TYR A 154 -9.08 -8.03 8.36
N SER A 155 -9.74 -9.18 8.50
CA SER A 155 -9.31 -10.27 9.38
C SER A 155 -9.02 -11.57 8.62
N GLY A 156 -8.49 -11.44 7.39
CA GLY A 156 -8.10 -12.57 6.56
C GLY A 156 -7.17 -13.53 7.31
N GLY A 157 -7.44 -14.83 7.21
CA GLY A 157 -6.65 -15.86 7.90
C GLY A 157 -6.71 -15.81 9.43
N GLY A 158 -7.62 -15.02 10.01
CA GLY A 158 -7.68 -14.78 11.47
C GLY A 158 -6.62 -13.81 11.98
N MET A 159 -5.88 -13.15 11.09
CA MET A 159 -4.82 -12.20 11.42
C MET A 159 -5.38 -10.80 11.71
N THR A 160 -4.71 -10.03 12.56
CA THR A 160 -5.16 -8.69 13.01
C THR A 160 -4.16 -7.58 12.71
N ASP A 161 -3.03 -7.94 12.11
CA ASP A 161 -1.87 -7.09 11.81
C ASP A 161 -1.90 -6.50 10.39
N TRP A 162 -3.04 -6.60 9.68
CA TRP A 162 -3.25 -5.98 8.37
C TRP A 162 -3.18 -4.45 8.42
N SER A 163 -2.56 -3.84 7.41
CA SER A 163 -2.35 -2.39 7.31
C SER A 163 -2.59 -1.86 5.90
N LEU A 164 -2.74 -0.55 5.76
CA LEU A 164 -2.65 0.12 4.47
C LEU A 164 -1.14 0.18 4.09
N PRO A 165 -0.76 -0.12 2.84
CA PRO A 165 0.65 -0.19 2.45
C PRO A 165 1.32 1.18 2.45
N SER A 166 2.58 1.28 2.85
CA SER A 166 3.39 2.48 2.58
C SER A 166 3.52 2.71 1.07
N SER A 167 3.97 3.89 0.65
CA SER A 167 4.16 4.17 -0.79
C SER A 167 5.18 3.22 -1.43
N GLY A 168 6.23 2.79 -0.72
CA GLY A 168 7.15 1.76 -1.20
C GLY A 168 6.49 0.38 -1.33
N GLU A 169 5.65 -0.01 -0.37
CA GLU A 169 4.94 -1.29 -0.40
C GLU A 169 3.86 -1.32 -1.49
N LEU A 170 3.17 -0.18 -1.72
CA LEU A 170 2.19 -0.05 -2.80
C LEU A 170 2.86 -0.13 -4.17
N ALA A 171 4.05 0.44 -4.31
CA ALA A 171 4.86 0.29 -5.52
C ALA A 171 5.31 -1.15 -5.76
N ALA A 172 5.71 -1.84 -4.69
CA ALA A 172 6.04 -3.26 -4.77
C ALA A 172 4.85 -4.10 -5.19
N LEU A 173 3.67 -3.80 -4.66
CA LEU A 173 2.44 -4.45 -5.07
C LEU A 173 2.14 -4.24 -6.57
N GLN A 174 2.27 -3.01 -7.07
CA GLN A 174 2.09 -2.70 -8.50
C GLN A 174 3.06 -3.46 -9.40
N ASN A 175 4.31 -3.66 -8.95
CA ASN A 175 5.37 -4.28 -9.73
C ASN A 175 5.40 -5.81 -9.62
N ALA A 176 4.58 -6.40 -8.75
CA ALA A 176 4.55 -7.84 -8.55
C ALA A 176 4.22 -8.58 -9.86
N PRO A 177 4.94 -9.68 -10.19
CA PRO A 177 4.82 -10.37 -11.47
C PRO A 177 3.42 -10.93 -11.76
N ASN A 178 2.57 -11.03 -10.73
CA ASN A 178 1.17 -11.44 -10.86
C ASN A 178 0.22 -10.50 -10.12
N VAL A 179 0.45 -9.17 -10.12
CA VAL A 179 -0.43 -8.20 -9.43
C VAL A 179 -1.92 -8.40 -9.76
N GLN A 180 -2.21 -8.82 -10.99
CA GLN A 180 -3.57 -9.12 -11.45
C GLN A 180 -4.18 -10.39 -10.83
N SER A 181 -3.36 -11.35 -10.43
CA SER A 181 -3.80 -12.56 -9.70
C SER A 181 -3.93 -12.33 -8.19
N ILE A 182 -3.49 -11.18 -7.67
CA ILE A 182 -3.74 -10.72 -6.29
C ILE A 182 -5.19 -10.20 -6.19
N GLY A 183 -6.13 -10.99 -6.69
CA GLY A 183 -7.55 -10.83 -6.39
C GLY A 183 -8.21 -9.58 -6.97
N GLY A 184 -7.96 -9.26 -8.24
CA GLY A 184 -8.80 -8.30 -8.98
C GLY A 184 -8.57 -6.84 -8.59
N ILE A 185 -7.30 -6.45 -8.40
CA ILE A 185 -6.92 -5.04 -8.25
C ILE A 185 -7.33 -4.28 -9.51
N ALA A 186 -8.13 -3.22 -9.32
CA ALA A 186 -8.65 -2.41 -10.41
C ALA A 186 -7.58 -1.47 -10.96
N GLY A 187 -7.75 -1.02 -12.20
CA GLY A 187 -6.99 0.12 -12.76
C GLY A 187 -7.39 1.48 -12.14
N ALA A 188 -7.61 1.55 -10.83
CA ALA A 188 -8.05 2.74 -10.09
C ALA A 188 -6.92 3.35 -9.26
N TYR A 189 -7.19 4.48 -8.62
CA TYR A 189 -6.32 5.04 -7.60
C TYR A 189 -6.50 4.32 -6.27
N TYR A 190 -5.39 3.99 -5.64
CA TYR A 190 -5.32 3.41 -4.30
C TYR A 190 -4.48 4.29 -3.40
N TRP A 191 -4.99 4.53 -2.20
CA TRP A 191 -4.22 5.17 -1.15
C TRP A 191 -3.05 4.29 -0.73
N SER A 192 -1.88 4.91 -0.57
CA SER A 192 -0.88 4.42 0.37
C SER A 192 -1.17 4.96 1.77
N SER A 193 -0.52 4.43 2.79
CA SER A 193 -0.51 4.99 4.15
C SER A 193 0.42 6.20 4.29
N THR A 194 1.17 6.55 3.24
CA THR A 194 2.15 7.64 3.27
C THR A 194 1.44 8.96 2.98
N GLN A 195 1.49 9.89 3.93
CA GLN A 195 1.10 11.26 3.68
C GLN A 195 2.18 11.98 2.87
N SER A 196 1.76 12.91 2.02
CA SER A 196 2.68 13.75 1.25
C SER A 196 3.40 14.76 2.14
N SER A 197 4.46 15.41 1.63
CA SER A 197 5.13 16.51 2.34
C SER A 197 4.19 17.72 2.48
N GLY A 198 3.49 17.81 3.60
CA GLY A 198 2.42 18.77 3.84
C GLY A 198 1.27 18.14 4.62
N SER A 199 0.33 18.96 5.07
CA SER A 199 -0.72 18.49 5.99
C SER A 199 -2.01 18.04 5.29
N GLU A 200 -2.24 18.46 4.04
CA GLU A 200 -3.54 18.31 3.37
C GLU A 200 -3.65 17.12 2.41
N ASN A 201 -2.54 16.58 1.90
CA ASN A 201 -2.56 15.55 0.85
C ASN A 201 -1.87 14.24 1.28
N ALA A 202 -2.25 13.14 0.63
CA ALA A 202 -1.61 11.84 0.78
C ALA A 202 -1.20 11.24 -0.57
N ASP A 203 -0.29 10.27 -0.54
CA ASP A 203 0.23 9.62 -1.74
C ASP A 203 -0.70 8.50 -2.19
N MET A 204 -1.00 8.48 -3.49
CA MET A 204 -1.79 7.43 -4.14
C MET A 204 -1.16 6.97 -5.44
N MET A 205 -1.43 5.73 -5.83
CA MET A 205 -0.99 5.17 -7.11
C MET A 205 -2.19 4.69 -7.92
N GLN A 206 -2.18 4.98 -9.23
CA GLN A 206 -3.09 4.37 -10.18
C GLN A 206 -2.59 3.01 -10.62
N PHE A 207 -3.37 1.96 -10.40
CA PHE A 207 -2.98 0.59 -10.75
C PHE A 207 -3.16 0.23 -12.23
N LEU A 208 -3.72 1.15 -13.03
CA LEU A 208 -3.84 0.98 -14.49
C LEU A 208 -2.47 1.03 -15.17
N ASN A 209 -1.58 1.89 -14.68
CA ASN A 209 -0.30 2.19 -15.34
C ASN A 209 0.82 2.54 -14.34
N GLY A 210 0.60 2.39 -13.03
CA GLY A 210 1.57 2.71 -11.99
C GLY A 210 1.81 4.21 -11.77
N THR A 211 0.93 5.09 -12.27
CA THR A 211 1.13 6.55 -12.13
C THR A 211 0.91 6.99 -10.69
N TRP A 212 1.92 7.65 -10.12
CA TRP A 212 1.84 8.33 -8.83
C TRP A 212 1.06 9.64 -8.92
N SER A 213 0.33 9.95 -7.86
CA SER A 213 -0.33 11.23 -7.67
C SER A 213 -0.50 11.51 -6.17
N THR A 214 -0.96 12.71 -5.86
CA THR A 214 -1.39 13.11 -4.52
C THR A 214 -2.77 13.72 -4.62
N ASP A 215 -3.57 13.58 -3.58
CA ASP A 215 -4.92 14.15 -3.51
C ASP A 215 -5.25 14.53 -2.06
N PRO A 216 -6.22 15.43 -1.81
CA PRO A 216 -6.60 15.80 -0.47
C PRO A 216 -7.00 14.59 0.37
N LYS A 217 -6.64 14.59 1.65
CA LYS A 217 -6.89 13.46 2.55
C LYS A 217 -8.38 13.11 2.67
N SER A 218 -9.26 14.09 2.44
CA SER A 218 -10.72 13.94 2.42
C SER A 218 -11.27 13.22 1.18
N SER A 219 -10.48 13.09 0.11
CA SER A 219 -10.88 12.40 -1.12
C SER A 219 -11.01 10.89 -0.92
N SER A 220 -11.93 10.27 -1.66
CA SER A 220 -12.21 8.84 -1.55
C SER A 220 -11.51 8.05 -2.65
N HIS A 221 -10.59 7.14 -2.26
CA HIS A 221 -9.90 6.22 -3.17
C HIS A 221 -9.94 4.79 -2.64
N GLY A 222 -9.42 3.85 -3.45
CA GLY A 222 -9.30 2.45 -3.08
C GLY A 222 -8.31 2.24 -1.94
N ALA A 223 -8.49 1.15 -1.20
CA ALA A 223 -7.54 0.65 -0.22
C ALA A 223 -7.27 -0.82 -0.54
N ARG A 224 -6.07 -1.29 -0.24
CA ARG A 224 -5.74 -2.72 -0.34
C ARG A 224 -4.99 -3.12 0.93
N PRO A 225 -5.58 -3.92 1.83
CA PRO A 225 -4.87 -4.37 3.02
C PRO A 225 -3.65 -5.21 2.63
N VAL A 226 -2.53 -4.93 3.28
CA VAL A 226 -1.29 -5.71 3.19
C VAL A 226 -0.83 -6.11 4.59
N ARG A 227 0.03 -7.13 4.67
CA ARG A 227 0.59 -7.63 5.91
C ARG A 227 2.04 -8.04 5.71
N THR A 228 2.92 -7.62 6.60
CA THR A 228 4.34 -8.03 6.67
C THR A 228 4.49 -9.26 7.57
N PHE A 229 5.39 -10.18 7.23
CA PHE A 229 5.70 -11.36 8.06
C PHE A 229 7.04 -12.00 7.70
#